data_AF-A0AAJ0VZT7-F1
#
_entry.id   AF-A0AAJ0VZT7-F1
#
_cell.length_a   1.000
_cell.length_b   1.000
_cell.length_c   1.000
_cell.angle_alpha   90.00
_cell.angle_beta   90.00
_cell.angle_gamma   90.00
#
_symmetry.space_group_name_H-M   'P 1'
#
loop_
_entity.id
_entity.type
_entity.pdbx_description
1 polymer ?
#
loop_
_entity_poly.entity_id
_entity_poly.type
_entity_poly.pdbx_seq_one_letter_code
_entity_poly.pdbx_strand_id
1 'polypeptide(L)'
;MYTDDPLIERFHDAVMRPSLIALTESESNGFKKATEKKLGVGGNGDVDLPFVVNMALKGSFDYRTNNGSENSRIKTSSVPRTPERLLEEVVAFYLAHFPQRVLRVDPVRMSVTTAAVETGVVADFAILDATCNDPGPRPLILIDAPRGTKIMPMAGELLNGAVEVLYEDLVRKLSTSEEPLKRFSRDMPEDKKAERWSELITRFDSRVAMQIVEEAGRKHGGARFDWIDFRMPWGSTGAPSPFHLHIVPAGRYSMGTFAHAFIQRGGSNGVRIVGTLKTGGDINVMAIYER
;
A
#
# COMPACT_ATOMS: atom_id res chain seq x y z
N MET A 1 -7.11 4.28 9.23
CA MET A 1 -6.45 4.64 7.96
C MET A 1 -5.01 5.01 8.28
N TYR A 2 -4.07 4.59 7.43
CA TYR A 2 -2.65 4.95 7.52
C TYR A 2 -2.23 5.59 6.20
N THR A 3 -1.45 6.66 6.29
CA THR A 3 -0.90 7.39 5.15
C THR A 3 0.54 7.77 5.48
N ASP A 4 1.48 7.47 4.59
CA ASP A 4 2.88 7.88 4.68
C ASP A 4 3.06 9.19 3.92
N ASP A 5 2.75 10.31 4.59
CA ASP A 5 2.76 11.63 3.96
C ASP A 5 4.11 11.95 3.29
N PRO A 6 5.27 11.80 3.98
CA PRO A 6 6.57 12.11 3.38
C PRO A 6 6.87 11.25 2.16
N LEU A 7 6.52 9.95 2.18
CA LEU A 7 6.73 9.08 1.02
C LEU A 7 5.84 9.48 -0.15
N ILE A 8 4.56 9.78 0.10
CA ILE A 8 3.62 10.22 -0.93
C ILE A 8 4.04 11.55 -1.54
N GLU A 9 4.43 12.53 -0.73
CA GLU A 9 4.91 13.83 -1.22
C GLU A 9 6.14 13.67 -2.11
N ARG A 10 7.15 12.93 -1.65
CA ARG A 10 8.37 12.66 -2.43
C ARG A 10 8.07 11.93 -3.73
N PHE A 11 7.15 10.98 -3.69
CA PHE A 11 6.79 10.21 -4.88
C PHE A 11 5.97 11.04 -5.88
N HIS A 12 5.03 11.85 -5.38
CA HIS A 12 4.28 12.80 -6.18
C HIS A 12 5.21 13.77 -6.90
N ASP A 13 6.14 14.41 -6.17
CA ASP A 13 7.11 15.34 -6.78
C ASP A 13 8.02 14.65 -7.82
N ALA A 14 8.41 13.40 -7.57
CA ALA A 14 9.25 12.64 -8.50
C ALA A 14 8.54 12.29 -9.82
N VAL A 15 7.22 12.02 -9.76
CA VAL A 15 6.41 11.59 -10.90
C VAL A 15 5.83 12.79 -11.66
N MET A 16 5.24 13.74 -10.93
CA MET A 16 4.50 14.86 -11.49
C MET A 16 5.38 16.04 -11.87
N ARG A 17 6.64 16.10 -11.37
CA ARG A 17 7.65 17.16 -11.57
C ARG A 17 7.03 18.48 -12.06
N PRO A 18 6.48 19.32 -11.15
CA PRO A 18 5.95 20.61 -11.58
C PRO A 18 7.04 21.38 -12.32
N SER A 19 6.74 21.84 -13.54
CA SER A 19 7.72 22.47 -14.42
C SER A 19 8.30 23.77 -13.84
N LEU A 20 7.62 24.39 -12.86
CA LEU A 20 8.04 25.59 -12.15
C LEU A 20 7.38 25.59 -10.76
N ILE A 21 8.17 25.72 -9.68
CA ILE A 21 7.65 26.21 -8.40
C ILE A 21 7.69 27.74 -8.51
N ALA A 22 6.58 28.36 -8.89
CA ALA A 22 6.46 29.80 -8.93
C ALA A 22 6.50 30.35 -7.50
N LEU A 23 7.71 30.62 -7.00
CA LEU A 23 7.93 31.48 -5.85
C LEU A 23 7.68 32.91 -6.32
N THR A 24 6.40 33.30 -6.20
CA THR A 24 5.89 34.66 -6.45
C THR A 24 5.84 35.08 -7.93
N GLU A 25 4.71 34.84 -8.59
CA GLU A 25 4.32 35.59 -9.79
C GLU A 25 3.28 36.64 -9.42
N SER A 26 3.72 37.90 -9.34
CA SER A 26 2.83 39.04 -9.55
C SER A 26 2.36 39.04 -11.00
N GLU A 27 1.07 39.27 -11.21
CA GLU A 27 0.33 39.23 -12.47
C GLU A 27 1.06 39.78 -13.70
N SER A 28 0.92 39.10 -14.84
CA SER A 28 0.47 39.79 -16.05
C SER A 28 -0.31 38.85 -16.98
N ASN A 29 -1.36 39.41 -17.58
CA ASN A 29 -2.40 38.74 -18.35
C ASN A 29 -1.87 37.93 -19.56
N GLY A 30 -2.33 36.69 -19.69
CA GLY A 30 -2.11 35.88 -20.89
C GLY A 30 -3.13 34.76 -21.00
N PHE A 31 -4.13 34.96 -21.87
CA PHE A 31 -5.09 33.94 -22.31
C PHE A 31 -4.37 32.63 -22.69
N LYS A 32 -4.71 31.52 -22.04
CA LYS A 32 -4.40 30.17 -22.55
C LYS A 32 -5.68 29.34 -22.62
N LYS A 33 -6.04 29.01 -23.85
CA LYS A 33 -7.15 28.12 -24.23
C LYS A 33 -6.74 26.69 -23.84
N ALA A 34 -7.39 26.10 -22.84
CA ALA A 34 -7.25 24.69 -22.53
C ALA A 34 -8.34 23.90 -23.26
N THR A 35 -7.93 22.90 -24.05
CA THR A 35 -8.83 21.98 -24.75
C THR A 35 -9.13 20.81 -23.83
N GLU A 36 -10.37 20.70 -23.34
CA GLU A 36 -10.85 19.56 -22.56
C GLU A 36 -11.68 18.61 -23.43
N LYS A 37 -11.42 17.30 -23.29
CA LYS A 37 -12.16 16.22 -23.95
C LYS A 37 -13.03 15.53 -22.89
N LYS A 38 -14.33 15.50 -23.11
CA LYS A 38 -15.36 14.90 -22.22
C LYS A 38 -15.71 13.48 -22.70
N LEU A 39 -15.92 12.53 -21.77
CA LEU A 39 -16.67 11.29 -22.02
C LEU A 39 -17.36 10.84 -20.71
N GLY A 40 -18.71 10.76 -20.70
CA GLY A 40 -19.56 10.35 -19.55
C GLY A 40 -19.79 8.82 -19.46
N VAL A 41 -20.66 8.19 -18.64
CA VAL A 41 -21.87 8.57 -17.86
C VAL A 41 -22.14 7.51 -16.74
N GLY A 42 -22.49 7.92 -15.51
CA GLY A 42 -23.70 7.50 -14.77
C GLY A 42 -23.64 6.45 -13.65
N GLY A 43 -24.08 6.81 -12.42
CA GLY A 43 -24.59 5.86 -11.41
C GLY A 43 -24.64 6.36 -9.96
N ASN A 44 -25.81 6.86 -9.53
CA ASN A 44 -26.15 7.30 -8.16
C ASN A 44 -25.93 6.21 -7.08
N GLY A 45 -25.35 6.63 -5.95
CA GLY A 45 -25.26 5.85 -4.71
C GLY A 45 -24.19 6.44 -3.80
N ASP A 46 -24.55 7.47 -3.03
CA ASP A 46 -23.66 8.16 -2.09
C ASP A 46 -23.31 7.26 -0.91
N VAL A 47 -22.07 6.78 -0.91
CA VAL A 47 -21.28 6.53 0.29
C VAL A 47 -19.99 7.33 0.06
N ASP A 48 -19.69 8.29 0.95
CA ASP A 48 -18.48 9.13 0.90
C ASP A 48 -17.23 8.28 1.19
N LEU A 49 -16.85 7.44 0.23
CA LEU A 49 -15.61 6.68 0.22
C LEU A 49 -14.54 7.51 -0.52
N PRO A 50 -13.28 7.53 -0.04
CA PRO A 50 -12.18 8.16 -0.77
C PRO A 50 -12.13 7.69 -2.23
N PHE A 51 -11.77 8.56 -3.18
CA PHE A 51 -11.90 8.26 -4.61
C PHE A 51 -11.04 7.06 -5.06
N VAL A 52 -9.88 6.85 -4.44
CA VAL A 52 -9.06 5.63 -4.63
C VAL A 52 -9.86 4.36 -4.30
N VAL A 53 -10.76 4.43 -3.31
CA VAL A 53 -11.63 3.32 -2.92
C VAL A 53 -12.70 3.06 -3.99
N ASN A 54 -13.27 4.12 -4.56
CA ASN A 54 -14.24 4.05 -5.66
C ASN A 54 -13.64 3.57 -6.98
N MET A 55 -12.42 4.00 -7.34
CA MET A 55 -11.72 3.56 -8.57
C MET A 55 -11.50 2.06 -8.64
N ALA A 56 -11.19 1.43 -7.51
CA ALA A 56 -10.97 -0.01 -7.44
C ALA A 56 -12.29 -0.81 -7.45
N LEU A 57 -13.41 -0.22 -7.02
CA LEU A 57 -14.72 -0.86 -7.01
C LEU A 57 -15.48 -0.78 -8.34
N LYS A 58 -15.38 0.32 -9.09
CA LYS A 58 -16.27 0.60 -10.23
C LYS A 58 -15.63 0.63 -11.62
N GLY A 59 -14.30 0.70 -11.74
CA GLY A 59 -13.62 0.67 -13.04
C GLY A 59 -13.94 1.86 -13.97
N SER A 60 -14.67 2.88 -13.52
CA SER A 60 -14.96 4.11 -14.28
C SER A 60 -14.57 5.35 -13.48
N PHE A 61 -14.15 6.38 -14.24
CA PHE A 61 -13.66 7.66 -13.76
C PHE A 61 -14.77 8.70 -13.89
N ASP A 62 -15.28 9.23 -12.77
CA ASP A 62 -16.16 10.40 -12.75
C ASP A 62 -15.44 11.56 -12.06
N TYR A 63 -14.92 12.50 -12.87
CA TYR A 63 -14.38 13.77 -12.40
C TYR A 63 -15.49 14.83 -12.51
N ARG A 64 -15.94 15.36 -11.36
CA ARG A 64 -16.92 16.46 -11.31
C ARG A 64 -16.20 17.81 -11.31
N THR A 65 -16.29 18.52 -12.44
CA THR A 65 -16.00 19.96 -12.52
C THR A 65 -17.29 20.76 -12.45
N ASN A 66 -17.39 21.68 -11.49
CA ASN A 66 -18.50 22.61 -11.35
C ASN A 66 -18.33 23.76 -12.37
N ASN A 67 -19.28 23.89 -13.30
CA ASN A 67 -19.47 25.12 -14.07
C ASN A 67 -20.51 25.99 -13.35
N GLY A 68 -20.04 27.09 -12.75
CA GLY A 68 -20.90 28.16 -12.23
C GLY A 68 -20.50 29.47 -12.88
N SER A 69 -21.47 30.11 -13.55
CA SER A 69 -21.36 31.45 -14.14
C SER A 69 -21.69 32.53 -13.10
N GLU A 70 -20.94 33.64 -13.17
CA GLU A 70 -21.18 35.00 -12.63
C GLU A 70 -21.46 35.22 -11.13
N ASN A 71 -20.44 35.69 -10.41
CA ASN A 71 -20.28 37.08 -9.94
C ASN A 71 -18.97 37.16 -9.14
N SER A 72 -18.10 38.12 -9.43
CA SER A 72 -16.72 38.16 -8.94
C SER A 72 -16.62 38.43 -7.43
N ARG A 73 -16.71 37.37 -6.62
CA ARG A 73 -15.99 37.26 -5.36
C ARG A 73 -14.75 36.44 -5.65
N ILE A 74 -13.56 37.03 -5.51
CA ILE A 74 -12.31 36.27 -5.47
C ILE A 74 -12.34 35.47 -4.17
N LYS A 75 -12.94 34.28 -4.21
CA LYS A 75 -12.68 33.24 -3.24
C LYS A 75 -11.38 32.60 -3.68
N THR A 76 -10.29 32.97 -3.01
CA THR A 76 -9.04 32.20 -3.09
C THR A 76 -9.27 30.89 -2.37
N SER A 77 -9.97 29.95 -3.01
CA SER A 77 -10.03 28.58 -2.54
C SER A 77 -8.74 27.89 -2.98
N SER A 78 -7.74 27.87 -2.10
CA SER A 78 -6.66 26.91 -2.25
C SER A 78 -7.26 25.52 -2.06
N VAL A 79 -7.14 24.65 -3.06
CA VAL A 79 -7.47 23.22 -2.89
C VAL A 79 -6.54 22.70 -1.79
N PRO A 80 -7.04 22.18 -0.65
CA PRO A 80 -6.15 21.65 0.38
C PRO A 80 -5.28 20.53 -0.21
N ARG A 81 -3.96 20.69 -0.10
CA ARG A 81 -2.95 19.73 -0.54
C ARG A 81 -2.77 18.69 0.56
N THR A 82 -3.64 17.68 0.59
CA THR A 82 -3.54 16.58 1.55
C THR A 82 -2.79 15.40 0.91
N PRO A 83 -2.10 14.57 1.70
CA PRO A 83 -1.41 13.37 1.22
C PRO A 83 -2.33 12.44 0.42
N GLU A 84 -3.60 12.30 0.83
CA GLU A 84 -4.59 11.48 0.12
C GLU A 84 -4.85 12.02 -1.29
N ARG A 85 -4.94 13.34 -1.46
CA ARG A 85 -5.11 13.96 -2.78
C ARG A 85 -3.88 13.82 -3.65
N LEU A 86 -2.69 13.96 -3.07
CA LEU A 86 -1.45 13.72 -3.80
C LEU A 86 -1.37 12.27 -4.29
N LEU A 87 -1.80 11.31 -3.48
CA LEU A 87 -1.88 9.91 -3.89
C LEU A 87 -2.93 9.71 -4.99
N GLU A 88 -4.09 10.37 -4.91
CA GLU A 88 -5.11 10.34 -5.97
C GLU A 88 -4.57 10.91 -7.30
N GLU A 89 -3.87 12.03 -7.26
CA GLU A 89 -3.23 12.64 -8.43
C GLU A 89 -2.19 11.72 -9.05
N VAL A 90 -1.35 11.09 -8.22
CA VAL A 90 -0.36 10.08 -8.67
C VAL A 90 -1.06 8.92 -9.36
N VAL A 91 -2.11 8.35 -8.75
CA VAL A 91 -2.85 7.22 -9.35
C VAL A 91 -3.51 7.64 -10.66
N ALA A 92 -4.15 8.82 -10.72
CA ALA A 92 -4.78 9.34 -11.93
C ALA A 92 -3.75 9.54 -13.06
N PHE A 93 -2.59 10.09 -12.74
CA PHE A 93 -1.48 10.26 -13.68
C PHE A 93 -1.01 8.91 -14.23
N TYR A 94 -0.82 7.92 -13.36
CA TYR A 94 -0.44 6.57 -13.79
C TYR A 94 -1.49 5.93 -14.69
N LEU A 95 -2.78 6.07 -14.38
CA LEU A 95 -3.85 5.54 -15.23
C LEU A 95 -3.88 6.21 -16.61
N ALA A 96 -3.57 7.51 -16.68
CA ALA A 96 -3.55 8.26 -17.94
C ALA A 96 -2.31 7.96 -18.81
N HIS A 97 -1.14 7.75 -18.19
CA HIS A 97 0.15 7.69 -18.91
C HIS A 97 0.84 6.32 -18.86
N PHE A 98 0.59 5.51 -17.82
CA PHE A 98 1.24 4.23 -17.57
C PHE A 98 0.27 3.17 -17.02
N PRO A 99 -0.90 2.93 -17.64
CA PRO A 99 -1.95 2.05 -17.09
C PRO A 99 -1.47 0.60 -16.85
N GLN A 100 -0.51 0.13 -17.63
CA GLN A 100 0.12 -1.19 -17.49
C GLN A 100 0.95 -1.32 -16.20
N ARG A 101 1.34 -0.19 -15.60
CA ARG A 101 2.11 -0.11 -14.36
C ARG A 101 1.23 0.12 -13.13
N VAL A 102 -0.10 0.06 -13.27
CA VAL A 102 -1.05 0.03 -12.16
C VAL A 102 -1.53 -1.40 -11.98
N LEU A 103 -0.97 -2.08 -10.98
CA LEU A 103 -1.20 -3.48 -10.70
C LEU A 103 -2.23 -3.62 -9.56
N ARG A 104 -3.32 -4.33 -9.82
CA ARG A 104 -4.32 -4.70 -8.82
C ARG A 104 -4.16 -6.17 -8.48
N VAL A 105 -4.04 -6.46 -7.20
CA VAL A 105 -3.59 -7.75 -6.69
C VAL A 105 -4.61 -8.29 -5.70
N ASP A 106 -5.08 -9.50 -5.96
CA ASP A 106 -5.87 -10.29 -5.01
C ASP A 106 -5.00 -11.43 -4.47
N PRO A 107 -4.49 -11.32 -3.23
CA PRO A 107 -3.53 -12.27 -2.70
C PRO A 107 -4.16 -13.63 -2.37
N VAL A 108 -5.49 -13.71 -2.25
CA VAL A 108 -6.20 -14.96 -1.94
C VAL A 108 -6.55 -15.70 -3.23
N ARG A 109 -7.00 -14.98 -4.26
CA ARG A 109 -7.23 -15.57 -5.59
C ARG A 109 -5.94 -15.78 -6.38
N MET A 110 -4.81 -15.33 -5.85
CA MET A 110 -3.50 -15.41 -6.48
C MET A 110 -3.53 -14.81 -7.90
N SER A 111 -4.19 -13.67 -8.04
CA SER A 111 -4.40 -13.01 -9.33
C SER A 111 -3.87 -11.59 -9.34
N VAL A 112 -3.28 -11.22 -10.47
CA VAL A 112 -2.88 -9.85 -10.78
C VAL A 112 -3.63 -9.38 -12.02
N THR A 113 -4.13 -8.15 -11.97
CA THR A 113 -4.73 -7.47 -13.12
C THR A 113 -4.06 -6.12 -13.30
N THR A 114 -3.93 -5.66 -14.55
CA THR A 114 -3.40 -4.33 -14.84
C THR A 114 -4.52 -3.42 -15.30
N ALA A 115 -4.36 -2.10 -15.18
CA ALA A 115 -5.37 -1.17 -15.69
C ALA A 115 -5.37 -1.03 -17.23
N ALA A 116 -4.34 -1.53 -17.92
CA ALA A 116 -4.23 -1.48 -19.38
C ALA A 116 -4.95 -2.63 -20.09
N VAL A 117 -5.15 -3.77 -19.42
CA VAL A 117 -5.70 -4.96 -20.07
C VAL A 117 -7.22 -4.96 -19.94
N GLU A 118 -7.91 -5.21 -21.06
CA GLU A 118 -9.36 -5.44 -21.07
C GLU A 118 -9.73 -6.45 -19.97
N THR A 119 -10.73 -6.08 -19.19
CA THR A 119 -11.30 -6.84 -18.08
C THR A 119 -11.34 -8.34 -18.38
N GLY A 120 -10.44 -9.13 -17.79
CA GLY A 120 -10.52 -10.60 -17.87
C GLY A 120 -9.20 -11.36 -17.87
N VAL A 121 -8.06 -10.74 -18.23
CA VAL A 121 -6.77 -11.44 -18.19
C VAL A 121 -6.21 -11.40 -16.77
N VAL A 122 -6.34 -12.53 -16.07
CA VAL A 122 -5.68 -12.80 -14.81
C VAL A 122 -4.25 -13.23 -15.10
N ALA A 123 -3.28 -12.40 -14.73
CA ALA A 123 -1.87 -12.73 -14.74
C ALA A 123 -1.45 -13.37 -13.40
N ASP A 124 -0.38 -14.17 -13.45
CA ASP A 124 0.23 -14.78 -12.28
C ASP A 124 1.22 -13.81 -11.59
N PHE A 125 1.89 -14.28 -10.55
CA PHE A 125 2.86 -13.47 -9.80
C PHE A 125 4.06 -13.00 -10.65
N ALA A 126 4.41 -13.70 -11.74
CA ALA A 126 5.60 -13.37 -12.53
C ALA A 126 5.48 -11.99 -13.22
N ILE A 127 4.25 -11.52 -13.46
CA ILE A 127 4.01 -10.18 -14.02
C ILE A 127 4.55 -9.07 -13.12
N LEU A 128 4.63 -9.30 -11.80
CA LEU A 128 5.09 -8.31 -10.83
C LEU A 128 6.56 -7.96 -11.09
N ASP A 129 7.40 -8.99 -11.22
CA ASP A 129 8.82 -8.82 -11.53
C ASP A 129 9.03 -8.37 -12.98
N ALA A 130 8.25 -8.89 -13.93
CA ALA A 130 8.31 -8.46 -15.32
C ALA A 130 8.04 -6.95 -15.47
N THR A 131 7.04 -6.43 -14.76
CA THR A 131 6.70 -4.99 -14.79
C THR A 131 7.78 -4.13 -14.12
N CYS A 132 8.47 -4.67 -13.11
CA CYS A 132 9.60 -3.99 -12.47
C CYS A 132 10.85 -3.95 -13.38
N ASN A 133 11.07 -5.01 -14.17
CA ASN A 133 12.22 -5.13 -15.06
C ASN A 133 12.05 -4.32 -16.35
N ASP A 134 10.82 -4.07 -16.77
CA ASP A 134 10.52 -3.14 -17.86
C ASP A 134 10.96 -1.71 -17.46
N PRO A 135 11.71 -0.96 -18.31
CA PRO A 135 12.11 0.41 -18.00
C PRO A 135 10.91 1.37 -17.87
N GLY A 136 10.89 2.16 -16.80
CA GLY A 136 9.84 3.16 -16.60
C GLY A 136 9.72 3.61 -15.15
N PRO A 137 8.70 4.42 -14.81
CA PRO A 137 8.44 4.78 -13.43
C PRO A 137 8.07 3.54 -12.63
N ARG A 138 8.38 3.54 -11.33
CA ARG A 138 8.14 2.36 -10.48
C ARG A 138 6.65 1.97 -10.49
N PRO A 139 6.28 0.69 -10.59
CA PRO A 139 4.87 0.30 -10.67
C PRO A 139 4.11 0.65 -9.39
N LEU A 140 2.85 1.07 -9.55
CA LEU A 140 1.90 1.20 -8.47
C LEU A 140 1.23 -0.15 -8.24
N ILE A 141 1.10 -0.55 -6.98
CA ILE A 141 0.42 -1.77 -6.58
C ILE A 141 -0.71 -1.44 -5.62
N LEU A 142 -1.89 -1.97 -5.92
CA LEU A 142 -3.10 -1.91 -5.10
C LEU A 142 -3.44 -3.33 -4.70
N ILE A 143 -3.28 -3.65 -3.42
CA ILE A 143 -3.59 -4.98 -2.89
C ILE A 143 -4.91 -4.93 -2.15
N ASP A 144 -5.87 -5.71 -2.63
CA ASP A 144 -7.17 -5.91 -2.00
C ASP A 144 -7.12 -7.14 -1.11
N ALA A 145 -6.53 -6.98 0.08
CA ALA A 145 -6.44 -8.03 1.08
C ALA A 145 -7.81 -8.25 1.75
N PRO A 146 -8.48 -9.41 1.56
CA PRO A 146 -9.78 -9.66 2.15
C PRO A 146 -9.67 -9.90 3.67
N ARG A 147 -10.82 -9.99 4.34
CA ARG A 147 -10.90 -10.45 5.72
C ARG A 147 -10.18 -11.79 5.91
N GLY A 148 -9.47 -11.93 7.03
CA GLY A 148 -8.67 -13.12 7.34
C GLY A 148 -7.27 -13.09 6.72
N THR A 149 -6.86 -11.96 6.14
CA THR A 149 -5.49 -11.80 5.63
C THR A 149 -4.51 -11.84 6.78
N LYS A 150 -3.45 -12.63 6.59
CA LYS A 150 -2.37 -12.83 7.55
C LYS A 150 -1.31 -11.76 7.31
N ILE A 151 -1.12 -10.88 8.29
CA ILE A 151 -0.11 -9.83 8.26
C ILE A 151 0.92 -10.17 9.33
N MET A 152 2.09 -10.63 8.90
CA MET A 152 3.09 -11.21 9.80
C MET A 152 4.20 -10.18 10.07
N PRO A 153 4.38 -9.69 11.31
CA PRO A 153 5.49 -8.79 11.62
C PRO A 153 6.82 -9.54 11.54
N MET A 154 7.83 -8.93 10.92
CA MET A 154 9.14 -9.55 10.70
C MET A 154 10.24 -8.90 11.52
N ALA A 155 10.46 -7.60 11.30
CA ALA A 155 11.47 -6.83 11.99
C ALA A 155 11.08 -5.35 11.97
N GLY A 156 11.66 -4.57 12.88
CA GLY A 156 11.48 -3.12 12.89
C GLY A 156 12.56 -2.43 13.71
N GLU A 157 12.84 -1.18 13.39
CA GLU A 157 13.66 -0.30 14.21
C GLU A 157 12.76 0.60 15.04
N LEU A 158 13.15 0.86 16.28
CA LEU A 158 12.48 1.78 17.19
C LEU A 158 13.16 3.16 17.14
N LEU A 159 12.42 4.22 17.50
CA LEU A 159 12.94 5.60 17.52
C LEU A 159 14.14 5.82 18.45
N ASN A 160 14.39 4.89 19.37
CA ASN A 160 15.60 4.90 20.20
C ASN A 160 16.81 4.22 19.52
N GLY A 161 16.69 3.83 18.24
CA GLY A 161 17.70 3.13 17.45
C GLY A 161 17.79 1.62 17.71
N ALA A 162 16.94 1.05 18.57
CA ALA A 162 16.94 -0.39 18.81
C ALA A 162 16.29 -1.13 17.64
N VAL A 163 16.89 -2.24 17.20
CA VAL A 163 16.33 -3.12 16.17
C VAL A 163 15.74 -4.36 16.83
N GLU A 164 14.48 -4.66 16.54
CA GLU A 164 13.77 -5.84 17.05
C GLU A 164 13.41 -6.81 15.92
N VAL A 165 13.78 -8.07 16.09
CA VAL A 165 13.49 -9.17 15.14
C VAL A 165 12.24 -9.90 15.61
N LEU A 166 11.08 -9.33 15.30
CA LEU A 166 9.76 -9.80 15.73
C LEU A 166 9.43 -11.22 15.26
N TYR A 167 10.00 -11.63 14.12
CA TYR A 167 9.85 -12.97 13.55
C TYR A 167 10.30 -14.09 14.52
N GLU A 168 11.40 -13.88 15.26
CA GLU A 168 11.90 -14.89 16.19
C GLU A 168 10.93 -15.12 17.35
N ASP A 169 10.33 -14.05 17.85
CA ASP A 169 9.30 -14.12 18.88
C ASP A 169 8.01 -14.75 18.35
N LEU A 170 7.67 -14.48 17.09
CA LEU A 170 6.51 -15.09 16.41
C LEU A 170 6.67 -16.61 16.26
N VAL A 171 7.80 -17.06 15.72
CA VAL A 171 8.10 -18.49 15.59
C VAL A 171 8.11 -19.17 16.95
N ARG A 172 8.71 -18.55 17.96
CA ARG A 172 8.78 -19.11 19.32
C ARG A 172 7.38 -19.26 19.94
N LYS A 173 6.52 -18.24 19.85
CA LYS A 173 5.17 -18.27 20.45
C LYS A 173 4.20 -19.18 19.70
N LEU A 174 4.38 -19.36 18.39
CA LEU A 174 3.55 -20.25 17.58
C LEU A 174 4.06 -21.71 17.56
N SER A 175 5.25 -21.97 18.11
CA SER A 175 5.80 -23.32 18.26
C SER A 175 5.22 -24.02 19.48
N THR A 176 4.95 -25.31 19.38
CA THR A 176 4.65 -26.18 20.51
C THR A 176 5.83 -27.13 20.77
N SER A 177 5.89 -27.73 21.95
CA SER A 177 6.93 -28.73 22.27
C SER A 177 6.86 -29.97 21.37
N GLU A 178 5.66 -30.32 20.91
CA GLU A 178 5.41 -31.47 20.05
C GLU A 178 5.66 -31.15 18.56
N GLU A 179 5.42 -29.90 18.15
CA GLU A 179 5.58 -29.47 16.77
C GLU A 179 6.30 -28.11 16.66
N PRO A 180 7.65 -28.08 16.75
CA PRO A 180 8.38 -26.83 16.63
C PRO A 180 8.34 -26.28 15.20
N LEU A 181 8.06 -24.98 15.04
CA LEU A 181 8.24 -24.30 13.77
C LEU A 181 9.74 -24.14 13.50
N LYS A 182 10.18 -24.51 12.30
CA LYS A 182 11.59 -24.40 11.92
C LYS A 182 11.89 -23.01 11.35
N ARG A 183 13.09 -22.53 11.63
CA ARG A 183 13.59 -21.23 11.16
C ARG A 183 14.01 -21.28 9.70
N PHE A 184 13.96 -20.12 9.03
CA PHE A 184 14.62 -19.93 7.74
C PHE A 184 16.14 -19.94 7.89
N SER A 185 16.84 -20.52 6.92
CA SER A 185 18.29 -20.43 6.76
C SER A 185 18.61 -19.63 5.49
N ARG A 186 19.78 -18.99 5.44
CA ARG A 186 20.18 -18.10 4.34
C ARG A 186 20.23 -18.81 2.99
N ASP A 187 20.72 -20.05 2.98
CA ASP A 187 20.93 -20.85 1.77
C ASP A 187 19.83 -21.92 1.58
N MET A 188 18.63 -21.65 2.10
CA MET A 188 17.50 -22.58 2.02
C MET A 188 17.00 -22.71 0.58
N PRO A 189 16.86 -23.95 0.05
CA PRO A 189 16.19 -24.18 -1.23
C PRO A 189 14.75 -23.62 -1.26
N GLU A 190 14.30 -23.12 -2.41
CA GLU A 190 12.99 -22.46 -2.53
C GLU A 190 11.81 -23.38 -2.19
N ASP A 191 11.88 -24.68 -2.47
CA ASP A 191 10.88 -25.67 -2.08
C ASP A 191 10.77 -25.80 -0.55
N LYS A 192 11.92 -25.84 0.14
CA LYS A 192 11.95 -25.86 1.61
C LYS A 192 11.49 -24.54 2.21
N LYS A 193 11.80 -23.42 1.57
CA LYS A 193 11.31 -22.10 1.98
C LYS A 193 9.79 -21.99 1.84
N ALA A 194 9.23 -22.54 0.76
CA ALA A 194 7.79 -22.62 0.56
C ALA A 194 7.11 -23.49 1.63
N GLU A 195 7.68 -24.67 1.93
CA GLU A 195 7.23 -25.54 3.04
C GLU A 195 7.16 -24.77 4.36
N ARG A 196 8.23 -24.05 4.72
CA ARG A 196 8.32 -23.25 5.96
C ARG A 196 7.30 -22.11 5.99
N TRP A 197 7.12 -21.41 4.87
CA TRP A 197 6.09 -20.39 4.76
C TRP A 197 4.70 -21.00 4.93
N SER A 198 4.41 -22.13 4.30
CA SER A 198 3.11 -22.80 4.41
C SER A 198 2.82 -23.24 5.85
N GLU A 199 3.80 -23.80 6.56
CA GLU A 199 3.71 -24.13 7.99
C GLU A 199 3.37 -22.90 8.84
N LEU A 200 4.13 -21.80 8.66
CA LEU A 200 3.92 -20.56 9.42
C LEU A 200 2.57 -19.93 9.09
N ILE A 201 2.18 -19.92 7.81
CA ILE A 201 0.86 -19.47 7.35
C ILE A 201 -0.21 -20.25 8.07
N THR A 202 -0.11 -21.58 8.12
CA THR A 202 -1.14 -22.44 8.71
C THR A 202 -1.33 -22.17 10.20
N ARG A 203 -0.24 -21.93 10.93
CA ARG A 203 -0.28 -21.70 12.38
C ARG A 203 -0.41 -20.24 12.79
N PHE A 204 -0.41 -19.31 11.84
CA PHE A 204 -0.45 -17.89 12.15
C PHE A 204 -1.69 -17.50 12.94
N ASP A 205 -1.47 -16.79 14.04
CA ASP A 205 -2.51 -16.20 14.88
C ASP A 205 -2.29 -14.69 15.00
N SER A 206 -3.28 -13.90 14.57
CA SER A 206 -3.22 -12.43 14.61
C SER A 206 -3.08 -11.89 16.03
N ARG A 207 -3.67 -12.53 17.05
CA ARG A 207 -3.55 -12.09 18.45
C ARG A 207 -2.13 -12.29 18.97
N VAL A 208 -1.50 -13.42 18.63
CA VAL A 208 -0.10 -13.66 18.98
C VAL A 208 0.80 -12.62 18.30
N ALA A 209 0.59 -12.35 17.01
CA ALA A 209 1.34 -11.35 16.27
C ALA A 209 1.18 -9.93 16.86
N MET A 210 -0.04 -9.54 17.25
CA MET A 210 -0.30 -8.26 17.93
C MET A 210 0.44 -8.16 19.27
N GLN A 211 0.40 -9.21 20.09
CA GLN A 211 1.11 -9.24 21.38
C GLN A 211 2.62 -9.05 21.23
N ILE A 212 3.22 -9.61 20.18
CA ILE A 212 4.67 -9.48 19.91
C ILE A 212 5.05 -8.03 19.62
N VAL A 213 4.26 -7.33 18.80
CA VAL A 213 4.46 -5.91 18.51
C VAL A 213 4.36 -5.07 19.79
N GLU A 214 3.37 -5.35 20.64
CA GLU A 214 3.19 -4.65 21.92
C GLU A 214 4.33 -4.91 22.90
N GLU A 215 4.78 -6.16 22.99
CA GLU A 215 5.88 -6.57 23.86
C GLU A 215 7.21 -5.94 23.43
N ALA A 216 7.47 -5.84 22.12
CA ALA A 216 8.64 -5.16 21.59
C ALA A 216 8.68 -3.68 21.99
N GLY A 217 7.56 -2.97 21.88
CA GLY A 217 7.46 -1.59 22.37
C GLY A 217 7.67 -1.49 23.88
N ARG A 218 7.07 -2.39 24.67
CA ARG A 218 7.19 -2.40 26.14
C ARG A 218 8.61 -2.68 26.61
N LYS A 219 9.31 -3.64 25.97
CA LYS A 219 10.71 -4.00 26.24
C LYS A 219 11.63 -2.78 26.13
N HIS A 220 11.31 -1.84 25.26
CA HIS A 220 12.05 -0.60 25.03
C HIS A 220 11.40 0.63 25.67
N GLY A 221 10.79 0.48 26.84
CA GLY A 221 10.24 1.60 27.61
C GLY A 221 9.07 2.32 26.93
N GLY A 222 8.32 1.61 26.07
CA GLY A 222 7.23 2.20 25.29
C GLY A 222 7.71 2.93 24.02
N ALA A 223 8.94 2.67 23.57
CA ALA A 223 9.45 3.22 22.32
C ALA A 223 8.55 2.82 21.13
N ARG A 224 8.47 3.72 20.15
CA ARG A 224 7.69 3.53 18.92
C ARG A 224 8.60 3.01 17.82
N PHE A 225 8.05 2.25 16.89
CA PHE A 225 8.76 1.89 15.66
C PHE A 225 8.97 3.14 14.78
N ASP A 226 10.16 3.25 14.22
CA ASP A 226 10.47 4.17 13.14
C ASP A 226 10.04 3.57 11.79
N TRP A 227 10.39 2.29 11.58
CA TRP A 227 9.93 1.45 10.47
C TRP A 227 9.64 0.03 10.95
N ILE A 228 8.80 -0.68 10.19
CA ILE A 228 8.46 -2.08 10.44
C ILE A 228 8.18 -2.79 9.11
N ASP A 229 8.71 -4.00 9.01
CA ASP A 229 8.52 -4.89 7.88
C ASP A 229 7.48 -5.97 8.23
N PHE A 230 6.57 -6.22 7.28
CA PHE A 230 5.63 -7.32 7.36
C PHE A 230 5.75 -8.27 6.17
N ARG A 231 5.29 -9.51 6.36
CA ARG A 231 5.04 -10.47 5.30
C ARG A 231 3.55 -10.71 5.16
N MET A 232 3.07 -10.65 3.92
CA MET A 232 1.68 -10.95 3.56
C MET A 232 1.65 -12.10 2.56
N PRO A 233 1.05 -13.25 2.91
CA PRO A 233 1.02 -14.43 2.04
C PRO A 233 0.37 -14.17 0.68
N TRP A 234 0.93 -14.82 -0.32
CA TRP A 234 0.31 -15.02 -1.62
C TRP A 234 -0.22 -16.46 -1.66
N GLY A 235 -1.53 -16.62 -1.52
CA GLY A 235 -2.15 -17.94 -1.31
C GLY A 235 -1.71 -18.61 0.01
N SER A 236 -1.83 -19.94 0.05
CA SER A 236 -1.55 -20.77 1.23
C SER A 236 -0.33 -21.70 1.09
N THR A 237 0.21 -21.81 -0.12
CA THR A 237 1.30 -22.73 -0.48
C THR A 237 2.67 -22.28 0.02
N GLY A 238 2.81 -21.00 0.38
CA GLY A 238 4.11 -20.39 0.70
C GLY A 238 4.99 -20.10 -0.52
N ALA A 239 4.52 -20.39 -1.74
CA ALA A 239 5.17 -20.11 -3.00
C ALA A 239 4.20 -19.42 -3.99
N PRO A 240 4.62 -18.35 -4.67
CA PRO A 240 5.84 -17.56 -4.47
C PRO A 240 5.97 -16.99 -3.04
N SER A 241 7.17 -16.50 -2.71
CA SER A 241 7.43 -15.93 -1.39
C SER A 241 6.40 -14.85 -1.04
N PRO A 242 5.93 -14.78 0.22
CA PRO A 242 5.02 -13.73 0.66
C PRO A 242 5.52 -12.32 0.36
N PHE A 243 4.59 -11.42 0.02
CA PHE A 243 4.88 -10.01 -0.20
C PHE A 243 5.61 -9.42 1.00
N HIS A 244 6.66 -8.66 0.75
CA HIS A 244 7.32 -7.85 1.74
C HIS A 244 6.67 -6.46 1.78
N LEU A 245 6.13 -6.08 2.93
CA LEU A 245 5.49 -4.79 3.13
C LEU A 245 6.40 -3.95 4.03
N HIS A 246 7.10 -2.99 3.43
CA HIS A 246 7.94 -2.04 4.14
C HIS A 246 7.13 -0.80 4.49
N ILE A 247 7.01 -0.50 5.79
CA ILE A 247 6.20 0.61 6.29
C ILE A 247 7.09 1.55 7.10
N VAL A 248 7.12 2.84 6.72
CA VAL A 248 7.95 3.90 7.36
C VAL A 248 7.07 5.01 7.94
N PRO A 249 6.42 4.75 9.09
CA PRO A 249 5.58 5.73 9.77
C PRO A 249 6.36 6.91 10.36
N ALA A 250 7.69 6.81 10.46
CA ALA A 250 8.57 7.86 10.96
C ALA A 250 8.14 8.41 12.34
N GLY A 251 7.66 7.53 13.23
CA GLY A 251 7.19 7.89 14.57
C GLY A 251 5.88 8.69 14.66
N ARG A 252 5.25 9.04 13.52
CA ARG A 252 4.04 9.88 13.45
C ARG A 252 2.80 9.19 14.01
N TYR A 253 2.73 7.88 13.86
CA TYR A 253 1.67 7.06 14.45
C TYR A 253 2.15 6.44 15.76
N SER A 254 1.24 6.25 16.73
CA SER A 254 1.51 5.35 17.86
C SER A 254 1.69 3.95 17.28
N MET A 255 2.93 3.51 17.16
CA MET A 255 3.25 2.36 16.30
C MET A 255 2.83 1.01 16.84
N GLY A 256 2.80 0.87 18.16
CA GLY A 256 2.10 -0.25 18.79
C GLY A 256 0.64 -0.29 18.31
N THR A 257 -0.04 0.86 18.29
CA THR A 257 -1.43 0.98 17.82
C THR A 257 -1.58 0.78 16.32
N PHE A 258 -0.67 1.30 15.48
CA PHE A 258 -0.75 1.11 14.03
C PHE A 258 -0.47 -0.34 13.63
N ALA A 259 0.66 -0.91 14.04
CA ALA A 259 1.01 -2.29 13.67
C ALA A 259 0.00 -3.28 14.27
N HIS A 260 -0.46 -3.05 15.51
CA HIS A 260 -1.61 -3.77 16.07
C HIS A 260 -2.86 -3.62 15.20
N ALA A 261 -3.27 -2.38 14.89
CA ALA A 261 -4.46 -2.13 14.08
C ALA A 261 -4.34 -2.72 12.67
N PHE A 262 -3.17 -2.73 12.06
CA PHE A 262 -2.96 -3.29 10.74
C PHE A 262 -3.13 -4.81 10.75
N ILE A 263 -2.50 -5.49 11.71
CA ILE A 263 -2.67 -6.94 11.92
C ILE A 263 -4.14 -7.27 12.24
N GLN A 264 -4.75 -6.52 13.17
CA GLN A 264 -6.14 -6.72 13.58
C GLN A 264 -7.11 -6.56 12.41
N ARG A 265 -7.01 -5.44 11.68
CA ARG A 265 -7.92 -5.11 10.59
C ARG A 265 -7.74 -6.02 9.39
N GLY A 266 -6.50 -6.41 9.06
CA GLY A 266 -6.25 -7.43 8.03
C GLY A 266 -6.96 -8.75 8.35
N GLY A 267 -6.94 -9.16 9.63
CA GLY A 267 -7.64 -10.35 10.10
C GLY A 267 -9.16 -10.20 10.17
N SER A 268 -9.68 -9.05 10.62
CA SER A 268 -11.11 -8.89 10.96
C SER A 268 -11.97 -8.31 9.82
N ASN A 269 -11.47 -7.32 9.10
CA ASN A 269 -12.27 -6.51 8.15
C ASN A 269 -11.74 -6.68 6.72
N GLY A 270 -10.43 -6.90 6.58
CA GLY A 270 -9.73 -6.74 5.31
C GLY A 270 -9.21 -5.31 5.17
N VAL A 271 -8.24 -5.15 4.29
CA VAL A 271 -7.53 -3.88 4.07
C VAL A 271 -7.20 -3.71 2.60
N ARG A 272 -7.16 -2.45 2.16
CA ARG A 272 -6.60 -2.08 0.86
C ARG A 272 -5.24 -1.43 1.10
N ILE A 273 -4.21 -1.98 0.48
CA ILE A 273 -2.84 -1.47 0.58
C ILE A 273 -2.49 -0.81 -0.74
N VAL A 274 -1.97 0.42 -0.69
CA VAL A 274 -1.46 1.15 -1.85
C VAL A 274 0.02 1.40 -1.64
N GLY A 275 0.83 1.07 -2.63
CA GLY A 275 2.28 1.24 -2.53
C GLY A 275 2.98 1.23 -3.88
N THR A 276 4.31 1.31 -3.83
CA THR A 276 5.17 1.15 -5.02
C THR A 276 5.87 -0.19 -4.96
N LEU A 277 5.85 -0.94 -6.07
CA LEU A 277 6.43 -2.28 -6.18
C LEU A 277 7.91 -2.23 -6.57
N LYS A 278 8.71 -3.11 -5.97
CA LYS A 278 10.08 -3.45 -6.36
C LYS A 278 10.14 -4.95 -6.71
N THR A 279 11.22 -5.34 -7.37
CA THR A 279 11.53 -6.75 -7.67
C THR A 279 11.51 -7.63 -6.42
N GLY A 280 11.03 -8.85 -6.54
CA GLY A 280 10.94 -9.82 -5.45
C GLY A 280 9.72 -9.64 -4.54
N GLY A 281 8.69 -8.93 -5.01
CA GLY A 281 7.46 -8.69 -4.24
C GLY A 281 7.65 -7.76 -3.04
N ASP A 282 8.63 -6.84 -3.10
CA ASP A 282 8.87 -5.83 -2.07
C ASP A 282 8.09 -4.55 -2.36
N ILE A 283 7.38 -4.05 -1.36
CA ILE A 283 6.41 -2.97 -1.49
C ILE A 283 6.72 -1.90 -0.46
N ASN A 284 7.02 -0.69 -0.94
CA ASN A 284 6.99 0.49 -0.09
C ASN A 284 5.52 0.91 0.07
N VAL A 285 4.97 0.74 1.27
CA VAL A 285 3.57 1.04 1.56
C VAL A 285 3.38 2.54 1.73
N MET A 286 2.52 3.12 0.90
CA MET A 286 2.16 4.54 0.96
C MET A 286 0.89 4.77 1.75
N ALA A 287 -0.11 3.89 1.61
CA ALA A 287 -1.37 4.03 2.34
C ALA A 287 -2.03 2.69 2.62
N ILE A 288 -2.79 2.63 3.72
CA ILE A 288 -3.63 1.49 4.09
C ILE A 288 -5.02 1.98 4.46
N TYR A 289 -6.01 1.48 3.73
CA TYR A 289 -7.42 1.75 3.94
C TYR A 289 -8.10 0.51 4.52
N GLU A 290 -9.12 0.75 5.35
CA GLU A 290 -10.02 -0.31 5.78
C GLU A 290 -11.01 -0.60 4.66
N ARG A 291 -11.38 -1.87 4.51
CA ARG A 291 -12.33 -2.32 3.49
C ARG A 291 -13.72 -2.55 4.06
#